data_AF-A8ZY08-F1
#
_entry.id   AF-A8ZY08-F1
#
_cell.length_a   1.000
_cell.length_b   1.000
_cell.length_c   1.000
_cell.angle_alpha   90.00
_cell.angle_beta   90.00
_cell.angle_gamma   90.00
#
_symmetry.space_group_name_H-M   'P 1'
#
loop_
_entity.id
_entity.type
_entity.pdbx_description
1 polymer ?
#
loop_
_entity_poly.entity_id
_entity_poly.type
_entity_poly.pdbx_seq_one_letter_code
_entity_poly.pdbx_strand_id
1 'polypeptide(L)'
;MVCLPEENLSERAGSDTMTKAESYIKPVLLGIVCLCAGMSVFGCAGFQPLSSRDNVCRIFKEKDDWFKPAHAASRRWGIPIPVLMAIMHQESRFQPKARPPRTTCLCLLPGPRPSSAYGYAQALDATWDAYQRATGNAGADRDDFADAVDFIGWYCHLSRVKCGIAASDAYSLYLAYHEGQGGFSRGTHQKKPSLLAVARKVQARADLYARQYAGCRKSLEASLKCFLWPF
;
A
#
# COMPACT_ATOMS: atom_id res chain seq x y z
N MET A 1 46.55 -50.53 72.51
CA MET A 1 45.92 -49.37 73.18
C MET A 1 46.95 -48.25 73.05
N VAL A 2 46.85 -47.28 72.16
CA VAL A 2 45.75 -46.35 71.87
C VAL A 2 45.73 -46.00 70.36
N CYS A 3 44.54 -45.68 69.86
CA CYS A 3 44.17 -45.28 68.50
C CYS A 3 44.81 -43.98 68.02
N LEU A 4 44.97 -43.81 66.70
CA LEU A 4 44.75 -42.54 65.99
C LEU A 4 44.10 -42.80 64.61
N PRO A 5 43.24 -41.89 64.11
CA PRO A 5 42.25 -42.19 63.08
C PRO A 5 42.70 -41.85 61.65
N GLU A 6 42.13 -42.55 60.66
CA GLU A 6 42.13 -42.14 59.25
C GLU A 6 41.27 -40.90 59.04
N GLU A 7 41.86 -39.82 58.53
CA GLU A 7 41.12 -38.82 57.76
C GLU A 7 41.21 -39.22 56.28
N ASN A 8 40.08 -39.62 55.68
CA ASN A 8 40.01 -39.97 54.26
C ASN A 8 39.31 -38.86 53.47
N LEU A 9 40.03 -38.39 52.46
CA LEU A 9 39.92 -37.17 51.67
C LEU A 9 38.76 -37.15 50.64
N SER A 10 37.58 -37.68 50.98
CA SER A 10 36.51 -37.92 50.00
C SER A 10 35.38 -36.87 49.95
N GLU A 11 35.23 -35.98 50.92
CA GLU A 11 34.00 -35.14 51.02
C GLU A 11 34.15 -33.69 50.54
N ARG A 12 35.36 -33.19 50.25
CA ARG A 12 35.54 -31.77 49.85
C ARG A 12 35.36 -31.46 48.37
N ALA A 13 35.31 -32.45 47.49
CA ALA A 13 35.27 -32.20 46.04
C ALA A 13 33.85 -32.01 45.45
N GLY A 14 32.79 -32.42 46.16
CA GLY A 14 31.42 -32.39 45.62
C GLY A 14 30.61 -31.11 45.91
N SER A 15 30.94 -30.38 46.99
CA SER A 15 30.13 -29.24 47.45
C SER A 15 30.43 -27.94 46.71
N ASP A 16 31.70 -27.70 46.37
CA ASP A 16 32.15 -26.44 45.76
C ASP A 16 31.81 -26.32 44.27
N THR A 17 31.60 -27.43 43.57
CA THR A 17 31.27 -27.43 42.14
C THR A 17 29.79 -27.12 41.88
N MET A 18 28.88 -27.52 42.78
CA MET A 18 27.43 -27.26 42.60
C MET A 18 27.03 -25.83 42.96
N THR A 19 27.63 -25.21 43.96
CA THR A 19 27.31 -23.83 44.38
C THR A 19 27.75 -22.77 43.36
N LYS A 20 28.85 -23.00 42.64
CA LYS A 20 29.35 -22.09 41.61
C LYS A 20 28.49 -22.08 40.34
N ALA A 21 27.91 -23.22 39.97
CA ALA A 21 27.00 -23.33 38.83
C ALA A 21 25.68 -22.57 39.08
N GLU A 22 25.10 -22.69 40.27
CA GLU A 22 23.88 -21.97 40.64
C GLU A 22 24.06 -20.45 40.73
N SER A 23 25.25 -19.99 41.11
CA SER A 23 25.63 -18.56 41.14
C SER A 23 25.72 -17.93 39.76
N TYR A 24 26.00 -18.71 38.71
CA TYR A 24 26.15 -18.21 37.34
C TYR A 24 24.83 -18.23 36.56
N ILE A 25 23.96 -19.20 36.85
CA ILE A 25 22.69 -19.40 36.13
C ILE A 25 21.67 -18.30 36.47
N LYS A 26 21.58 -17.88 37.74
CA LYS A 26 20.60 -16.88 38.21
C LYS A 26 20.73 -15.49 37.53
N PRO A 27 21.92 -14.87 37.43
CA PRO A 27 22.05 -13.56 36.77
C PRO A 27 21.93 -13.63 35.24
N VAL A 28 22.32 -14.77 34.62
CA VAL A 28 22.15 -14.99 33.17
C VAL A 28 20.68 -15.18 32.81
N LEU A 29 19.92 -15.96 33.59
CA LEU A 29 18.48 -16.11 33.38
C LEU A 29 17.74 -14.79 33.59
N LEU A 30 18.12 -14.01 34.61
CA LEU A 30 17.52 -12.70 34.90
C LEU A 30 17.84 -11.67 33.78
N GLY A 31 19.06 -11.71 33.23
CA GLY A 31 19.45 -10.90 32.07
C GLY A 31 18.69 -11.25 30.79
N ILE A 32 18.44 -12.54 30.53
CA ILE A 32 17.68 -13.01 29.35
C ILE A 32 16.20 -12.66 29.47
N VAL A 33 15.60 -12.79 30.67
CA VAL A 33 14.19 -12.40 30.92
C VAL A 33 13.99 -10.89 30.74
N CYS A 34 14.95 -10.05 31.17
CA CYS A 34 14.92 -8.61 30.94
C CYS A 34 15.11 -8.23 29.45
N LEU A 35 15.95 -8.96 28.70
CA LEU A 35 16.15 -8.71 27.27
C LEU A 35 14.91 -9.06 26.44
N CYS A 36 14.16 -10.10 26.82
CA CYS A 36 12.89 -10.46 26.18
C CYS A 36 11.72 -9.54 26.58
N ALA A 37 11.72 -9.00 27.80
CA ALA A 37 10.67 -8.09 28.28
C ALA A 37 10.73 -6.67 27.67
N GLY A 38 11.92 -6.25 27.18
CA GLY A 38 12.12 -4.97 26.49
C GLY A 38 11.53 -4.88 25.08
N MET A 39 11.03 -5.99 24.50
CA MET A 39 10.42 -6.03 23.16
C MET A 39 8.90 -5.77 23.19
N SER A 40 8.42 -4.98 24.16
CA SER A 40 7.00 -4.65 24.24
C SER A 40 6.70 -3.40 23.40
N VAL A 41 5.74 -3.57 22.48
CA VAL A 41 4.96 -2.55 21.74
C VAL A 41 5.67 -1.64 20.74
N PHE A 42 6.15 -2.21 19.62
CA PHE A 42 5.83 -1.57 18.34
C PHE A 42 4.34 -1.80 18.07
N GLY A 43 3.50 -0.86 18.48
CA GLY A 43 2.12 -0.82 18.01
C GLY A 43 2.16 -0.81 16.48
N CYS A 44 1.50 -1.78 15.84
CA CYS A 44 1.25 -1.71 14.41
C CYS A 44 0.57 -0.36 14.14
N ALA A 45 1.27 0.56 13.47
CA ALA A 45 0.67 1.77 12.93
C ALA A 45 -0.39 1.31 11.91
N GLY A 46 -1.61 1.08 12.40
CA GLY A 46 -2.72 0.61 11.59
C GLY A 46 -3.03 1.64 10.50
N PHE A 47 -3.50 1.16 9.35
CA PHE A 47 -4.00 2.03 8.29
C PHE A 47 -5.01 3.03 8.88
N GLN A 48 -4.66 4.31 8.85
CA GLN A 48 -5.56 5.40 9.24
C GLN A 48 -6.36 5.81 8.00
N PRO A 49 -7.69 5.59 7.99
CA PRO A 49 -8.54 5.99 6.88
C PRO A 49 -8.57 7.51 6.76
N LEU A 50 -8.67 8.00 5.51
CA LEU A 50 -8.78 9.43 5.25
C LEU A 50 -10.00 10.05 5.94
N SER A 51 -9.79 11.19 6.61
CA SER A 51 -10.86 11.97 7.25
C SER A 51 -11.87 12.54 6.24
N SER A 52 -11.42 12.78 5.00
CA SER A 52 -12.28 13.18 3.89
C SER A 52 -11.71 12.70 2.57
N ARG A 53 -12.60 12.25 1.68
CA ARG A 53 -12.25 11.78 0.34
C ARG A 53 -12.66 12.75 -0.76
N ASP A 54 -13.35 13.84 -0.42
CA ASP A 54 -13.94 14.75 -1.41
C ASP A 54 -13.15 16.04 -1.60
N ASN A 55 -12.05 16.22 -0.86
CA ASN A 55 -11.13 17.36 -1.03
C ASN A 55 -9.69 16.89 -1.25
N VAL A 56 -9.17 17.01 -2.47
CA VAL A 56 -7.83 16.52 -2.83
C VAL A 56 -6.70 17.24 -2.09
N CYS A 57 -6.85 18.54 -1.80
CA CYS A 57 -5.87 19.28 -1.01
C CYS A 57 -5.79 18.78 0.43
N ARG A 58 -6.95 18.41 1.01
CA ARG A 58 -7.00 17.79 2.34
C ARG A 58 -6.40 16.40 2.34
N ILE A 59 -6.65 15.60 1.30
CA ILE A 59 -6.03 14.28 1.14
C ILE A 59 -4.50 14.42 1.17
N PHE A 60 -3.92 15.30 0.36
CA PHE A 60 -2.47 15.53 0.34
C PHE A 60 -1.92 16.22 1.59
N LYS A 61 -2.76 16.86 2.41
CA LYS A 61 -2.35 17.40 3.71
C LYS A 61 -2.33 16.31 4.79
N GLU A 62 -3.27 15.37 4.72
CA GLU A 62 -3.39 14.27 5.67
C GLU A 62 -2.43 13.12 5.36
N LYS A 63 -2.11 12.92 4.07
CA LYS A 63 -1.10 12.00 3.54
C LYS A 63 -0.09 12.82 2.73
N ASP A 64 0.81 13.50 3.44
CA ASP A 64 1.79 14.42 2.88
C ASP A 64 2.82 13.73 1.97
N ASP A 65 3.11 12.47 2.25
CA ASP A 65 3.93 11.56 1.44
C ASP A 65 3.31 11.20 0.09
N TRP A 66 1.98 11.33 -0.09
CA TRP A 66 1.29 10.94 -1.33
C TRP A 66 1.42 11.94 -2.48
N PHE A 67 1.70 13.21 -2.19
CA PHE A 67 1.77 14.21 -3.26
C PHE A 67 2.96 13.97 -4.20
N LYS A 68 4.13 13.64 -3.64
CA LYS A 68 5.36 13.38 -4.41
C LYS A 68 5.18 12.27 -5.47
N PRO A 69 4.71 11.06 -5.14
CA PRO A 69 4.49 10.01 -6.13
C PRO A 69 3.36 10.34 -7.10
N ALA A 70 2.25 10.96 -6.65
CA ALA A 70 1.18 11.38 -7.55
C ALA A 70 1.66 12.40 -8.60
N HIS A 71 2.49 13.36 -8.17
CA HIS A 71 3.13 14.32 -9.05
C HIS A 71 4.14 13.67 -10.00
N ALA A 72 4.96 12.72 -9.51
CA ALA A 72 5.90 11.96 -10.35
C ALA A 72 5.18 11.15 -11.43
N ALA A 73 4.14 10.40 -11.07
CA ALA A 73 3.30 9.65 -12.01
C ALA A 73 2.63 10.58 -13.03
N SER A 74 2.08 11.70 -12.58
CA SER A 74 1.47 12.70 -13.46
C SER A 74 2.46 13.22 -14.51
N ARG A 75 3.67 13.55 -14.08
CA ARG A 75 4.75 14.03 -14.95
C ARG A 75 5.24 12.96 -15.92
N ARG A 76 5.42 11.73 -15.45
CA ARG A 76 5.93 10.60 -16.24
C ARG A 76 4.95 10.20 -17.34
N TRP A 77 3.66 10.13 -17.01
CA TRP A 77 2.63 9.57 -17.89
C TRP A 77 1.78 10.62 -18.62
N GLY A 78 1.92 11.89 -18.22
CA GLY A 78 1.18 13.02 -18.80
C GLY A 78 -0.31 12.95 -18.50
N ILE A 79 -0.70 12.42 -17.34
CA ILE A 79 -2.08 12.37 -16.85
C ILE A 79 -2.20 13.36 -15.69
N PRO A 80 -3.22 14.23 -15.64
CA PRO A 80 -3.37 15.18 -14.54
C PRO A 80 -3.59 14.48 -13.20
N ILE A 81 -2.96 14.96 -12.13
CA ILE A 81 -3.17 14.46 -10.75
C ILE A 81 -4.66 14.33 -10.38
N PRO A 82 -5.55 15.30 -10.70
CA PRO A 82 -6.99 15.15 -10.44
C PRO A 82 -7.62 13.90 -11.05
N VAL A 83 -7.18 13.52 -12.26
CA VAL A 83 -7.68 12.32 -12.96
C VAL A 83 -7.17 11.05 -12.26
N LEU A 84 -5.88 11.00 -11.96
CA LEU A 84 -5.27 9.87 -11.23
C LEU A 84 -5.98 9.62 -9.90
N MET A 85 -6.17 10.67 -9.11
CA MET A 85 -6.82 10.60 -7.81
C MET A 85 -8.31 10.26 -7.91
N ALA A 86 -9.01 10.73 -8.95
CA ALA A 86 -10.42 10.41 -9.17
C ALA A 86 -10.63 8.93 -9.54
N ILE A 87 -9.75 8.36 -10.38
CA ILE A 87 -9.77 6.94 -10.72
C ILE A 87 -9.46 6.11 -9.48
N MET A 88 -8.37 6.41 -8.76
CA MET A 88 -8.03 5.68 -7.53
C MET A 88 -9.14 5.72 -6.48
N HIS A 89 -9.80 6.88 -6.31
CA HIS A 89 -10.97 6.97 -5.46
C HIS A 89 -12.09 6.04 -5.93
N GLN A 90 -12.32 5.94 -7.23
CA GLN A 90 -13.35 5.07 -7.77
C GLN A 90 -13.05 3.60 -7.53
N GLU A 91 -11.80 3.19 -7.73
CA GLU A 91 -11.35 1.80 -7.58
C GLU A 91 -11.35 1.32 -6.13
N SER A 92 -10.78 2.10 -5.21
CA SER A 92 -10.53 1.62 -3.84
C SER A 92 -11.06 2.52 -2.74
N ARG A 93 -11.53 3.73 -3.08
CA ARG A 93 -11.79 4.81 -2.09
C ARG A 93 -10.53 5.12 -1.26
N PHE A 94 -9.35 4.96 -1.85
CA PHE A 94 -8.05 5.09 -1.20
C PHE A 94 -7.82 4.06 -0.07
N GLN A 95 -8.27 2.81 -0.29
CA GLN A 95 -8.02 1.71 0.65
C GLN A 95 -6.93 0.79 0.10
N PRO A 96 -5.79 0.61 0.81
CA PRO A 96 -4.65 -0.14 0.31
C PRO A 96 -5.00 -1.60 0.04
N LYS A 97 -5.85 -2.21 0.89
CA LYS A 97 -6.18 -3.64 0.80
C LYS A 97 -7.56 -3.91 0.21
N ALA A 98 -8.06 -3.01 -0.63
CA ALA A 98 -9.35 -3.18 -1.29
C ALA A 98 -9.37 -4.49 -2.10
N ARG A 99 -10.43 -5.28 -1.93
CA ARG A 99 -10.65 -6.55 -2.63
C ARG A 99 -12.13 -6.74 -2.93
N PRO A 100 -12.49 -7.40 -4.04
CA PRO A 100 -13.85 -7.81 -4.29
C PRO A 100 -14.43 -8.64 -3.14
N PRO A 101 -15.73 -8.50 -2.83
CA PRO A 101 -16.40 -9.34 -1.85
C PRO A 101 -16.31 -10.81 -2.28
N ARG A 102 -16.17 -11.71 -1.30
CA ARG A 102 -16.16 -13.16 -1.56
C ARG A 102 -17.53 -13.62 -2.04
N THR A 103 -17.55 -14.63 -2.91
CA THR A 103 -18.80 -15.32 -3.25
C THR A 103 -19.26 -16.11 -2.02
N THR A 104 -20.53 -15.97 -1.63
CA THR A 104 -21.14 -16.81 -0.59
C THR A 104 -21.62 -18.11 -1.23
N CYS A 105 -21.06 -19.25 -0.81
CA CYS A 105 -21.61 -20.57 -1.10
C CYS A 105 -22.32 -21.06 0.17
N LEU A 106 -23.51 -21.65 0.01
CA LEU A 106 -24.43 -22.17 1.05
C LEU A 106 -24.00 -21.96 2.52
N CYS A 107 -24.64 -20.96 3.13
CA CYS A 107 -24.90 -20.71 4.55
C CYS A 107 -23.79 -20.66 5.62
N LEU A 108 -22.53 -21.10 5.47
CA LEU A 108 -21.53 -20.97 6.57
C LEU A 108 -20.06 -20.77 6.16
N LEU A 109 -19.67 -20.94 4.89
CA LEU A 109 -18.26 -20.83 4.46
C LEU A 109 -18.04 -19.68 3.46
N PRO A 110 -17.12 -18.74 3.72
CA PRO A 110 -16.77 -17.71 2.74
C PRO A 110 -16.07 -18.35 1.54
N GLY A 111 -16.69 -18.27 0.35
CA GLY A 111 -16.15 -18.83 -0.89
C GLY A 111 -14.98 -18.03 -1.49
N PRO A 112 -14.48 -18.41 -2.68
CA PRO A 112 -13.38 -17.70 -3.34
C PRO A 112 -13.77 -16.26 -3.72
N ARG A 113 -12.77 -15.43 -4.03
CA ARG A 113 -13.04 -14.12 -4.63
C ARG A 113 -13.28 -14.30 -6.13
N PRO A 114 -14.23 -13.55 -6.72
CA PRO A 114 -14.56 -13.67 -8.14
C PRO A 114 -13.47 -13.10 -9.07
N SER A 115 -12.49 -12.38 -8.54
CA SER A 115 -11.45 -11.69 -9.30
C SER A 115 -10.18 -11.54 -8.46
N SER A 116 -9.02 -11.45 -9.13
CA SER A 116 -7.73 -11.13 -8.52
C SER A 116 -7.46 -9.63 -8.36
N ALA A 117 -8.47 -8.78 -8.63
CA ALA A 117 -8.39 -7.34 -8.37
C ALA A 117 -8.00 -7.09 -6.91
N TYR A 118 -6.94 -6.31 -6.73
CA TYR A 118 -6.37 -6.01 -5.41
C TYR A 118 -5.78 -4.60 -5.41
N GLY A 119 -5.67 -4.03 -4.20
CA GLY A 119 -4.89 -2.82 -4.01
C GLY A 119 -5.67 -1.53 -4.21
N TYR A 120 -4.96 -0.41 -4.11
CA TYR A 120 -5.47 0.90 -4.46
C TYR A 120 -6.00 0.97 -5.91
N ALA A 121 -5.32 0.29 -6.83
CA ALA A 121 -5.59 0.33 -8.26
C ALA A 121 -6.64 -0.69 -8.75
N GLN A 122 -7.04 -1.65 -7.90
CA GLN A 122 -7.89 -2.80 -8.27
C GLN A 122 -7.40 -3.55 -9.53
N ALA A 123 -6.08 -3.61 -9.72
CA ALA A 123 -5.48 -4.26 -10.88
C ALA A 123 -5.54 -5.79 -10.75
N LEU A 124 -5.85 -6.46 -11.87
CA LEU A 124 -5.73 -7.92 -12.01
C LEU A 124 -4.25 -8.34 -12.06
N ASP A 125 -3.96 -9.57 -11.65
CA ASP A 125 -2.59 -10.11 -11.65
C ASP A 125 -1.88 -9.95 -13.00
N ALA A 126 -2.50 -10.45 -14.07
CA ALA A 126 -1.91 -10.38 -15.41
C ALA A 126 -1.64 -8.94 -15.86
N THR A 127 -2.49 -7.98 -15.48
CA THR A 127 -2.33 -6.57 -15.83
C THR A 127 -1.22 -5.93 -15.01
N TRP A 128 -1.12 -6.26 -13.73
CA TRP A 128 -0.04 -5.79 -12.86
C TRP A 128 1.31 -6.30 -13.33
N ASP A 129 1.42 -7.58 -13.67
CA ASP A 129 2.67 -8.16 -14.16
C ASP A 129 3.09 -7.50 -15.49
N ALA A 130 2.13 -7.17 -16.36
CA ALA A 130 2.40 -6.44 -17.59
C ALA A 130 2.95 -5.03 -17.31
N TYR A 131 2.42 -4.34 -16.30
CA TYR A 131 2.97 -3.07 -15.84
C TYR A 131 4.40 -3.23 -15.31
N GLN A 132 4.65 -4.17 -14.41
CA GLN A 132 5.99 -4.37 -13.83
C GLN A 132 7.04 -4.65 -14.91
N ARG A 133 6.71 -5.49 -15.89
CA ARG A 133 7.58 -5.74 -17.05
C ARG A 133 7.78 -4.50 -17.92
N ALA A 134 6.72 -3.73 -18.17
CA ALA A 134 6.78 -2.56 -19.04
C ALA A 134 7.53 -1.38 -18.42
N THR A 135 7.53 -1.26 -17.09
CA THR A 135 8.15 -0.13 -16.37
C THR A 135 9.47 -0.48 -15.71
N GLY A 136 9.84 -1.77 -15.67
CA GLY A 136 11.01 -2.27 -14.94
C GLY A 136 10.81 -2.33 -13.43
N ASN A 137 9.60 -2.07 -12.92
CA ASN A 137 9.32 -1.99 -11.49
C ASN A 137 8.95 -3.38 -10.91
N ALA A 138 9.92 -4.29 -10.88
CA ALA A 138 9.71 -5.68 -10.43
C ALA A 138 9.29 -5.81 -8.96
N GLY A 139 9.56 -4.80 -8.13
CA GLY A 139 9.19 -4.75 -6.71
C GLY A 139 7.85 -4.09 -6.41
N ALA A 140 7.12 -3.64 -7.45
CA ALA A 140 5.90 -2.85 -7.24
C ALA A 140 4.81 -3.61 -6.46
N ASP A 141 4.23 -2.98 -5.44
CA ASP A 141 3.12 -3.52 -4.64
C ASP A 141 1.80 -2.79 -4.93
N ARG A 142 0.70 -3.55 -5.05
CA ARG A 142 -0.63 -2.98 -5.33
C ARG A 142 -1.22 -2.24 -4.15
N ASP A 143 -0.78 -2.57 -2.94
CA ASP A 143 -1.23 -1.90 -1.72
C ASP A 143 -0.32 -0.75 -1.27
N ASP A 144 0.75 -0.47 -2.02
CA ASP A 144 1.53 0.76 -1.94
C ASP A 144 0.89 1.86 -2.80
N PHE A 145 0.79 3.08 -2.25
CA PHE A 145 0.15 4.20 -2.95
C PHE A 145 0.98 4.67 -4.16
N ALA A 146 2.31 4.71 -4.04
CA ALA A 146 3.18 5.24 -5.07
C ALA A 146 3.19 4.33 -6.30
N ASP A 147 3.28 3.02 -6.08
CA ASP A 147 3.20 2.03 -7.15
C ASP A 147 1.82 2.01 -7.82
N ALA A 148 0.75 2.10 -7.02
CA ALA A 148 -0.60 2.09 -7.55
C ALA A 148 -0.93 3.35 -8.37
N VAL A 149 -0.49 4.54 -7.94
CA VAL A 149 -0.73 5.77 -8.71
C VAL A 149 0.12 5.82 -9.99
N ASP A 150 1.34 5.28 -9.97
CA ASP A 150 2.15 5.11 -11.19
C ASP A 150 1.50 4.13 -12.16
N PHE A 151 1.00 2.98 -11.67
CA PHE A 151 0.23 2.03 -12.46
C PHE A 151 -1.00 2.67 -13.12
N ILE A 152 -1.80 3.43 -12.37
CA ILE A 152 -2.97 4.14 -12.92
C ILE A 152 -2.53 5.11 -14.02
N GLY A 153 -1.44 5.85 -13.80
CA GLY A 153 -0.86 6.74 -14.79
C GLY A 153 -0.41 6.02 -16.05
N TRP A 154 0.34 4.93 -15.91
CA TRP A 154 0.79 4.08 -17.02
C TRP A 154 -0.38 3.52 -17.83
N TYR A 155 -1.41 2.98 -17.16
CA TYR A 155 -2.56 2.40 -17.85
C TYR A 155 -3.36 3.46 -18.60
N CYS A 156 -3.58 4.63 -17.99
CA CYS A 156 -4.22 5.76 -18.64
C CYS A 156 -3.39 6.25 -19.83
N HIS A 157 -2.06 6.32 -19.71
CA HIS A 157 -1.17 6.67 -20.81
C HIS A 157 -1.31 5.68 -21.99
N LEU A 158 -1.37 4.38 -21.72
CA LEU A 158 -1.64 3.39 -22.77
C LEU A 158 -2.98 3.65 -23.47
N SER A 159 -4.03 3.99 -22.71
CA SER A 159 -5.34 4.33 -23.28
C SER A 159 -5.31 5.61 -24.12
N ARG A 160 -4.52 6.63 -23.71
CA ARG A 160 -4.30 7.82 -24.54
C ARG A 160 -3.63 7.48 -25.87
N VAL A 161 -2.55 6.71 -25.82
CA VAL A 161 -1.75 6.37 -27.02
C VAL A 161 -2.52 5.43 -27.95
N LYS A 162 -3.19 4.40 -27.41
CA LYS A 162 -3.87 3.39 -28.23
C LYS A 162 -5.27 3.77 -28.68
N CYS A 163 -5.98 4.58 -27.89
CA CYS A 163 -7.38 4.92 -28.15
C CYS A 163 -7.60 6.41 -28.46
N GLY A 164 -6.55 7.24 -28.49
CA GLY A 164 -6.65 8.67 -28.81
C GLY A 164 -7.37 9.50 -27.73
N ILE A 165 -7.44 8.99 -26.50
CA ILE A 165 -8.19 9.64 -25.42
C ILE A 165 -7.39 10.86 -24.89
N ALA A 166 -8.07 11.97 -24.64
CA ALA A 166 -7.44 13.15 -24.04
C ALA A 166 -7.05 12.90 -22.57
N ALA A 167 -5.96 13.51 -22.11
CA ALA A 167 -5.46 13.28 -20.74
C ALA A 167 -6.42 13.72 -19.64
N SER A 168 -7.25 14.73 -19.92
CA SER A 168 -8.26 15.26 -19.00
C SER A 168 -9.64 14.61 -19.15
N ASP A 169 -9.82 13.73 -20.14
CA ASP A 169 -11.07 12.99 -20.36
C ASP A 169 -11.09 11.76 -19.43
N ALA A 170 -11.32 12.02 -18.15
CA ALA A 170 -11.41 11.00 -17.12
C ALA A 170 -12.56 10.01 -17.37
N TYR A 171 -13.64 10.46 -18.03
CA TYR A 171 -14.75 9.60 -18.45
C TYR A 171 -14.25 8.48 -19.37
N SER A 172 -13.66 8.83 -20.51
CA SER A 172 -13.19 7.85 -21.49
C SER A 172 -12.00 7.06 -20.97
N LEU A 173 -11.09 7.70 -20.23
CA LEU A 173 -9.97 7.00 -19.59
C LEU A 173 -10.46 5.91 -18.63
N TYR A 174 -11.49 6.19 -17.83
CA TYR A 174 -12.06 5.20 -16.91
C TYR A 174 -12.79 4.06 -17.64
N LEU A 175 -13.51 4.37 -18.73
CA LEU A 175 -14.11 3.32 -19.56
C LEU A 175 -13.04 2.38 -20.15
N ALA A 176 -11.94 2.94 -20.63
CA ALA A 176 -10.81 2.16 -21.12
C ALA A 176 -10.07 1.41 -20.00
N TYR A 177 -10.00 1.98 -18.80
CA TYR A 177 -9.44 1.33 -17.61
C TYR A 177 -10.23 0.08 -17.23
N HIS A 178 -11.56 0.14 -17.30
CA HIS A 178 -12.44 -0.97 -16.92
C HIS A 178 -12.58 -2.05 -18.01
N GLU A 179 -12.74 -1.65 -19.28
CA GLU A 179 -12.95 -2.59 -20.39
C GLU A 179 -11.64 -3.09 -21.03
N GLY A 180 -10.52 -2.45 -20.71
CA GLY A 180 -9.29 -2.51 -21.47
C GLY A 180 -9.36 -1.73 -22.79
N GLN A 181 -8.20 -1.39 -23.36
CA GLN A 181 -8.13 -0.55 -24.57
C GLN A 181 -8.87 -1.19 -25.76
N GLY A 182 -8.73 -2.51 -25.96
CA GLY A 182 -9.41 -3.21 -27.05
C GLY A 182 -10.93 -3.27 -26.86
N GLY A 183 -11.42 -3.45 -25.63
CA GLY A 183 -12.85 -3.42 -25.33
C GLY A 183 -13.45 -2.03 -25.53
N PHE A 184 -12.73 -1.01 -25.08
CA PHE A 184 -13.09 0.39 -25.32
C PHE A 184 -13.19 0.73 -26.81
N SER A 185 -12.16 0.39 -27.61
CA SER A 185 -12.17 0.62 -29.05
C SER A 185 -13.30 -0.12 -29.78
N ARG A 186 -13.73 -1.29 -29.28
CA ARG A 186 -14.90 -2.02 -29.80
C ARG A 186 -16.25 -1.52 -29.27
N GLY A 187 -16.27 -0.54 -28.37
CA GLY A 187 -17.50 0.02 -27.81
C GLY A 187 -18.22 -0.89 -26.82
N THR A 188 -17.56 -1.85 -26.17
CA THR A 188 -18.23 -2.82 -25.27
C THR A 188 -18.93 -2.15 -24.08
N HIS A 189 -18.40 -1.00 -23.64
CA HIS A 189 -18.98 -0.18 -22.58
C HIS A 189 -20.38 0.36 -22.91
N GLN A 190 -20.73 0.54 -24.20
CA GLN A 190 -22.01 1.11 -24.61
C GLN A 190 -23.19 0.25 -24.18
N LYS A 191 -22.97 -1.06 -24.00
CA LYS A 191 -23.96 -2.03 -23.53
C LYS A 191 -24.06 -2.11 -22.00
N LYS A 192 -23.31 -1.28 -21.26
CA LYS A 192 -23.21 -1.30 -19.79
C LYS A 192 -23.62 0.06 -19.19
N PRO A 193 -24.92 0.39 -19.12
CA PRO A 193 -25.40 1.70 -18.62
C PRO A 193 -24.87 2.05 -17.21
N SER A 194 -24.72 1.06 -16.34
CA SER A 194 -24.13 1.22 -15.01
C SER A 194 -22.69 1.71 -15.07
N LEU A 195 -21.87 1.14 -15.97
CA LEU A 195 -20.48 1.56 -16.17
C LEU A 195 -20.40 2.99 -16.72
N LEU A 196 -21.26 3.36 -17.67
CA LEU A 196 -21.33 4.73 -18.18
C LEU A 196 -21.67 5.72 -17.06
N ALA A 197 -22.61 5.37 -16.18
CA ALA A 197 -22.98 6.20 -15.03
C ALA A 197 -21.81 6.33 -14.03
N VAL A 198 -21.04 5.27 -13.80
CA VAL A 198 -19.84 5.34 -12.95
C VAL A 198 -18.77 6.23 -13.59
N ALA A 199 -18.50 6.08 -14.89
CA ALA A 199 -17.53 6.92 -15.60
C ALA A 199 -17.89 8.42 -15.52
N ARG A 200 -19.18 8.78 -15.57
CA ARG A 200 -19.62 10.18 -15.34
C ARG A 200 -19.30 10.66 -13.94
N LYS A 201 -19.45 9.82 -12.92
CA LYS A 201 -19.07 10.15 -11.54
C LYS A 201 -17.56 10.36 -11.41
N VAL A 202 -16.75 9.59 -12.13
CA VAL A 202 -15.29 9.75 -12.18
C VAL A 202 -14.92 11.08 -12.80
N GLN A 203 -15.53 11.45 -13.93
CA GLN A 203 -15.31 12.77 -14.55
C GLN A 203 -15.68 13.91 -13.61
N ALA A 204 -16.89 13.88 -13.02
CA ALA A 204 -17.33 14.92 -12.09
C ALA A 204 -16.38 15.08 -10.90
N ARG A 205 -15.81 13.97 -10.40
CA ARG A 205 -14.81 13.99 -9.34
C ARG A 205 -13.47 14.53 -9.81
N ALA A 206 -13.00 14.17 -11.00
CA ALA A 206 -11.78 14.73 -11.58
C ALA A 206 -11.90 16.25 -11.74
N ASP A 207 -13.06 16.76 -12.18
CA ASP A 207 -13.31 18.19 -12.31
C ASP A 207 -13.33 18.90 -10.94
N LEU A 208 -13.95 18.27 -9.93
CA LEU A 208 -13.94 18.76 -8.55
C LEU A 208 -12.51 18.85 -8.01
N TYR A 209 -11.74 17.76 -8.14
CA TYR A 209 -10.35 17.73 -7.71
C TYR A 209 -9.49 18.72 -8.49
N ALA A 210 -9.75 18.96 -9.78
CA ALA A 210 -9.02 19.96 -10.56
C ALA A 210 -9.21 21.37 -10.01
N ARG A 211 -10.46 21.75 -9.70
CA ARG A 211 -10.77 23.05 -9.07
C ARG A 211 -10.10 23.21 -7.71
N GLN A 212 -10.15 22.18 -6.87
CA GLN A 212 -9.53 22.20 -5.55
C GLN A 212 -8.01 22.27 -5.65
N TYR A 213 -7.41 21.40 -6.48
CA TYR A 213 -5.97 21.30 -6.66
C TYR A 213 -5.36 22.63 -7.12
N ALA A 214 -6.05 23.38 -7.97
CA ALA A 214 -5.61 24.72 -8.37
C ALA A 214 -5.35 25.65 -7.17
N GLY A 215 -6.10 25.49 -6.07
CA GLY A 215 -5.95 26.28 -4.84
C GLY A 215 -4.77 25.88 -3.94
N CYS A 216 -4.30 24.62 -4.01
CA CYS A 216 -3.18 24.14 -3.17
C CYS A 216 -1.91 23.77 -3.95
N ARG A 217 -1.97 23.72 -5.29
CA ARG A 217 -0.86 23.27 -6.16
C ARG A 217 0.47 23.94 -5.83
N LYS A 218 0.51 25.27 -5.73
CA LYS A 218 1.76 26.01 -5.49
C LYS A 218 2.41 25.64 -4.15
N SER A 219 1.59 25.46 -3.11
CA SER A 219 2.08 25.07 -1.78
C SER A 219 2.62 23.64 -1.77
N LEU A 220 1.91 22.71 -2.42
CA LEU A 220 2.34 21.32 -2.56
C LEU A 220 3.61 21.19 -3.42
N GLU A 221 3.72 21.92 -4.53
CA GLU A 221 4.93 21.93 -5.35
C GLU A 221 6.13 22.58 -4.64
N ALA A 222 5.89 23.57 -3.77
CA ALA A 222 6.94 24.18 -2.96
C ALA A 222 7.50 23.20 -1.91
N SER A 223 6.64 22.39 -1.27
CA SER A 223 7.11 21.40 -0.30
C SER A 223 8.03 20.35 -0.93
N LEU A 224 7.82 19.98 -2.20
CA LEU A 224 8.74 19.09 -2.94
C LEU A 224 10.15 19.66 -3.07
N LYS A 225 10.29 20.99 -3.20
CA LYS A 225 11.59 21.67 -3.34
C LYS A 225 12.32 21.77 -2.01
N CYS A 226 11.62 21.92 -0.90
CA CYS A 226 12.22 21.93 0.44
C CYS A 226 12.87 20.58 0.79
N PHE A 227 12.29 19.47 0.33
CA PHE A 227 12.90 18.13 0.45
C PHE A 227 14.09 17.90 -0.50
N LEU A 228 14.36 18.82 -1.43
CA LEU A 228 15.43 18.76 -2.42
C LEU A 228 16.56 19.78 -2.17
N TRP A 229 16.55 20.48 -1.02
CA TRP A 229 17.61 21.43 -0.67
C TRP A 229 18.89 20.68 -0.21
N PRO A 230 20.08 21.13 -0.63
CA PRO A 230 21.20 20.22 -0.88
C PRO A 230 22.14 20.08 0.33
N PHE A 231 22.69 18.88 0.47
CA PHE A 231 24.12 18.74 0.75
C PHE A 231 24.85 18.71 -0.60
#